data_AF-A0A7D5YW49-F1
#
_entry.id   AF-A0A7D5YW49-F1
#
_cell.length_a   1.000
_cell.length_b   1.000
_cell.length_c   1.000
_cell.angle_alpha   90.00
_cell.angle_beta   90.00
_cell.angle_gamma   90.00
#
_symmetry.space_group_name_H-M   'P 1'
#
loop_
_entity.id
_entity.type
_entity.pdbx_description
1 polymer ?
#
loop_
_entity_poly.entity_id
_entity_poly.type
_entity_poly.pdbx_seq_one_letter_code
_entity_poly.pdbx_strand_id
1 'polypeptide(L)'
;MEVDSRRRPEAEYPRRPPRCIKRNYAVPEAKWANGGKSVLTVFNGAALIINHLPGSPHDKKITFGTCINRGTLGNTHSLELVPDNKIAIATASGIYTENIQIFDIGRGLQANANPVEKLDSTPAVHGLVWDKQANLLWAVGNNRPPAGKTPSSSALNAYAYNGGKFTQKPVHEYKVGNPILLTTEWANSQYSGWWDGGHDLIGVPNKRQLLLSTDTDLHVFDIPSQKFQSGEAVAKEFLPGFQPVDRRVGSDGKWLPRSDVKCLSLDGQGNALYIQAGWRDVTSHQINFLKHGKLQSPRRYSAAVYKSRWFQGTQGWPTAGSH
;
A
#
# COMPACT_ATOMS: atom_id res chain seq x y z
N MET A 1 58.31 18.14 17.92
CA MET A 1 57.33 17.33 18.66
C MET A 1 55.97 17.71 18.10
N GLU A 2 55.47 16.83 17.25
CA GLU A 2 54.31 17.01 16.38
C GLU A 2 53.08 16.51 17.12
N VAL A 3 52.02 17.31 17.22
CA VAL A 3 50.69 16.82 17.60
C VAL A 3 49.67 17.50 16.69
N ASP A 4 49.42 16.84 15.56
CA ASP A 4 48.28 17.10 14.68
C ASP A 4 46.98 16.79 15.43
N SER A 5 46.05 17.75 15.40
CA SER A 5 44.81 17.69 16.16
C SER A 5 43.61 17.63 15.21
N ARG A 6 42.83 16.55 15.41
CA ARG A 6 41.40 16.41 15.07
C ARG A 6 41.05 16.16 13.60
N ARG A 7 41.17 14.89 13.18
CA ARG A 7 40.22 14.33 12.21
C ARG A 7 38.84 14.22 12.87
N ARG A 8 37.85 14.96 12.38
CA ARG A 8 36.43 14.63 12.56
C ARG A 8 36.15 13.36 11.77
N PRO A 9 35.39 12.38 12.29
CA PRO A 9 34.84 11.35 11.43
C PRO A 9 33.70 11.99 10.62
N GLU A 10 33.95 12.29 9.35
CA GLU A 10 32.86 12.40 8.39
C GLU A 10 32.15 11.05 8.40
N ALA A 11 30.89 11.03 8.83
CA ALA A 11 30.02 9.90 8.60
C ALA A 11 29.86 9.78 7.07
N GLU A 12 30.67 8.92 6.47
CA GLU A 12 30.64 8.61 5.05
C GLU A 12 29.35 7.80 4.79
N TYR A 13 28.23 8.51 4.66
CA TYR A 13 26.98 7.93 4.17
C TYR A 13 27.28 7.22 2.84
N PRO A 14 26.85 5.97 2.61
CA PRO A 14 27.08 5.33 1.34
C PRO A 14 26.41 6.15 0.23
N ARG A 15 27.21 6.89 -0.55
CA ARG A 15 26.72 7.70 -1.69
C ARG A 15 26.21 6.84 -2.85
N ARG A 16 26.25 5.52 -2.73
CA ARG A 16 25.88 4.58 -3.78
C ARG A 16 24.56 3.89 -3.43
N PRO A 17 23.58 3.88 -4.34
CA PRO A 17 22.33 3.17 -4.14
C PRO A 17 22.57 1.68 -3.83
N PRO A 18 21.72 1.04 -3.01
CA PRO A 18 21.82 -0.38 -2.71
C PRO A 18 21.82 -1.24 -3.98
N ARG A 19 22.67 -2.26 -4.08
CA ARG A 19 22.77 -3.12 -5.30
C ARG A 19 21.43 -3.75 -5.71
N CYS A 20 20.48 -3.91 -4.78
CA CYS A 20 19.14 -4.44 -5.04
C CYS A 20 18.28 -3.57 -5.99
N ILE A 21 18.64 -2.30 -6.23
CA ILE A 21 17.93 -1.46 -7.21
C ILE A 21 18.16 -1.88 -8.66
N LYS A 22 19.20 -2.68 -8.94
CA LYS A 22 19.58 -3.11 -10.30
C LYS A 22 18.82 -4.35 -10.80
N ARG A 23 18.03 -5.00 -9.94
CA ARG A 23 17.17 -6.11 -10.35
C ARG A 23 15.95 -5.59 -11.10
N ASN A 24 15.27 -6.42 -11.88
CA ASN A 24 14.02 -6.04 -12.52
C ASN A 24 12.87 -6.73 -11.77
N TYR A 25 12.28 -6.04 -10.79
CA TYR A 25 11.14 -6.54 -10.01
C TYR A 25 9.97 -5.58 -10.13
N ALA A 26 8.79 -6.04 -9.71
CA ALA A 26 7.59 -5.21 -9.69
C ALA A 26 7.82 -3.91 -8.88
N VAL A 27 7.13 -2.85 -9.29
CA VAL A 27 7.08 -1.55 -8.61
C VAL A 27 5.65 -1.40 -8.06
N PRO A 28 5.32 -2.03 -6.92
CA PRO A 28 3.96 -2.11 -6.42
C PRO A 28 3.50 -0.84 -5.69
N GLU A 29 4.37 0.14 -5.42
CA GLU A 29 3.96 1.36 -4.71
C GLU A 29 4.77 2.58 -5.14
N ALA A 30 4.06 3.69 -5.31
CA ALA A 30 4.62 5.03 -5.44
C ALA A 30 3.63 6.04 -4.88
N LYS A 31 4.01 6.76 -3.81
CA LYS A 31 3.13 7.71 -3.12
C LYS A 31 3.82 9.05 -2.88
N TRP A 32 3.04 10.11 -2.98
CA TRP A 32 3.40 11.45 -2.56
C TRP A 32 3.59 11.50 -1.05
N ALA A 33 4.63 12.19 -0.56
CA ALA A 33 4.93 12.28 0.86
C ALA A 33 5.52 13.65 1.23
N ASN A 34 5.58 13.94 2.54
CA ASN A 34 6.10 15.21 3.07
C ASN A 34 5.47 16.46 2.44
N GLY A 35 4.15 16.45 2.26
CA GLY A 35 3.45 17.54 1.58
C GLY A 35 3.92 17.78 0.15
N GLY A 36 4.53 16.78 -0.50
CA GLY A 36 5.02 16.84 -1.86
C GLY A 36 6.48 17.13 -2.05
N LYS A 37 7.23 17.14 -0.96
CA LYS A 37 8.68 17.30 -0.98
C LYS A 37 9.41 15.98 -1.22
N SER A 38 8.70 14.86 -1.23
CA SER A 38 9.29 13.54 -1.50
C SER A 38 8.28 12.54 -2.07
N VAL A 39 8.82 11.45 -2.58
CA VAL A 39 8.11 10.27 -3.08
C VAL A 39 8.59 9.06 -2.29
N LEU A 40 7.66 8.27 -1.76
CA LEU A 40 7.93 6.92 -1.28
C LEU A 40 7.73 5.96 -2.44
N THR A 41 8.65 5.03 -2.65
CA THR A 41 8.44 4.01 -3.70
C THR A 41 9.10 2.69 -3.36
N VAL A 42 8.43 1.61 -3.74
CA VAL A 42 9.06 0.30 -3.91
C VAL A 42 9.59 0.24 -5.32
N PHE A 43 10.90 0.29 -5.48
CA PHE A 43 11.54 0.24 -6.80
C PHE A 43 12.47 -0.96 -6.86
N ASN A 44 12.12 -1.92 -7.72
CA ASN A 44 12.82 -3.19 -7.84
C ASN A 44 12.93 -3.91 -6.49
N GLY A 45 14.15 -4.15 -6.00
CA GLY A 45 14.39 -4.81 -4.72
C GLY A 45 14.54 -3.87 -3.52
N ALA A 46 14.12 -2.60 -3.61
CA ALA A 46 14.32 -1.60 -2.56
C ALA A 46 13.06 -0.81 -2.21
N ALA A 47 12.95 -0.43 -0.92
CA ALA A 47 12.06 0.63 -0.47
C ALA A 47 12.87 1.93 -0.37
N LEU A 48 12.39 3.01 -0.99
CA LEU A 48 13.11 4.26 -1.18
C LEU A 48 12.28 5.47 -0.77
N ILE A 49 12.99 6.53 -0.34
CA ILE A 49 12.46 7.90 -0.30
C ILE A 49 13.30 8.75 -1.24
N ILE A 50 12.64 9.43 -2.17
CA ILE A 50 13.27 10.28 -3.19
C ILE A 50 12.75 11.70 -3.01
N ASN A 51 13.64 12.69 -2.95
CA ASN A 51 13.25 14.09 -2.90
C ASN A 51 12.52 14.51 -4.18
N HIS A 52 11.48 15.32 -4.02
CA HIS A 52 10.81 16.07 -5.08
C HIS A 52 10.88 17.55 -4.68
N LEU A 53 11.92 18.23 -5.16
CA LEU A 53 12.24 19.61 -4.83
C LEU A 53 12.63 20.37 -6.12
N PRO A 54 11.70 20.56 -7.09
CA PRO A 54 12.02 21.16 -8.38
C PRO A 54 12.81 22.46 -8.24
N GLY A 55 13.93 22.58 -8.97
CA GLY A 55 14.83 23.74 -8.90
C GLY A 55 15.90 23.69 -7.80
N SER A 56 15.84 22.71 -6.88
CA SER A 56 16.87 22.50 -5.85
C SER A 56 17.99 21.58 -6.34
N PRO A 57 19.26 21.80 -5.93
CA PRO A 57 20.34 20.83 -6.15
C PRO A 57 20.15 19.53 -5.34
N HIS A 58 19.14 19.47 -4.47
CA HIS A 58 18.74 18.26 -3.73
C HIS A 58 17.53 17.56 -4.35
N ASP A 59 17.00 18.04 -5.47
CA ASP A 59 15.95 17.36 -6.22
C ASP A 59 16.40 15.97 -6.65
N LYS A 60 15.47 15.00 -6.64
CA LYS A 60 15.69 13.60 -7.06
C LYS A 60 16.75 12.83 -6.26
N LYS A 61 17.29 13.41 -5.18
CA LYS A 61 18.20 12.69 -4.27
C LYS A 61 17.43 11.62 -3.51
N ILE A 62 18.00 10.41 -3.45
CA ILE A 62 17.50 9.34 -2.58
C ILE A 62 17.99 9.62 -1.16
N THR A 63 17.06 9.85 -0.24
CA THR A 63 17.37 10.24 1.16
C THR A 63 17.28 9.07 2.13
N PHE A 64 16.52 8.03 1.79
CA PHE A 64 16.46 6.76 2.52
C PHE A 64 16.39 5.61 1.53
N GLY A 65 16.99 4.48 1.88
CA GLY A 65 16.88 3.27 1.08
C GLY A 65 17.34 2.02 1.79
N THR A 66 16.53 0.96 1.70
CA THR A 66 16.85 -0.38 2.23
C THR A 66 16.45 -1.46 1.23
N CYS A 67 17.21 -2.54 1.16
CA CYS A 67 16.84 -3.68 0.35
C CYS A 67 15.72 -4.47 1.03
N ILE A 68 14.69 -4.80 0.26
CA ILE A 68 13.51 -5.54 0.70
C ILE A 68 13.50 -6.97 0.16
N ASN A 69 14.41 -7.35 -0.74
CA ASN A 69 14.54 -8.72 -1.26
C ASN A 69 15.20 -9.68 -0.25
N ARG A 70 14.71 -9.71 1.00
CA ARG A 70 15.25 -10.50 2.11
C ARG A 70 14.19 -10.75 3.18
N GLY A 71 14.33 -11.87 3.89
CA GLY A 71 13.43 -12.25 4.97
C GLY A 71 11.98 -12.17 4.54
N THR A 72 11.14 -11.59 5.39
CA THR A 72 9.71 -11.40 5.12
C THR A 72 9.45 -10.24 4.17
N LEU A 73 10.36 -9.28 3.98
CA LEU A 73 10.17 -8.09 3.14
C LEU A 73 10.05 -8.38 1.63
N GLY A 74 10.35 -9.61 1.19
CA GLY A 74 10.46 -9.97 -0.23
C GLY A 74 9.19 -9.74 -1.04
N ASN A 75 8.03 -9.62 -0.38
CA ASN A 75 6.74 -9.34 -1.00
C ASN A 75 6.15 -7.98 -0.56
N THR A 76 6.99 -6.95 -0.46
CA THR A 76 6.57 -5.59 -0.05
C THR A 76 5.56 -5.00 -1.04
N HIS A 77 4.45 -4.47 -0.52
CA HIS A 77 3.33 -3.95 -1.34
C HIS A 77 2.94 -2.50 -1.04
N SER A 78 3.31 -1.97 0.13
CA SER A 78 2.97 -0.60 0.49
C SER A 78 4.02 0.01 1.40
N LEU A 79 4.18 1.32 1.28
CA LEU A 79 5.00 2.17 2.13
C LEU A 79 4.11 3.28 2.69
N GLU A 80 4.42 3.73 3.90
CA GLU A 80 3.72 4.86 4.52
C GLU A 80 4.68 5.63 5.43
N LEU A 81 4.72 6.95 5.30
CA LEU A 81 5.40 7.77 6.31
C LEU A 81 4.59 7.77 7.59
N VAL A 82 5.29 7.65 8.69
CA VAL A 82 4.73 7.68 10.04
C VAL A 82 5.55 8.66 10.89
N PRO A 83 5.05 9.07 12.08
CA PRO A 83 5.72 10.11 12.87
C PRO A 83 7.16 9.77 13.29
N ASP A 84 7.87 10.79 13.75
CA ASP A 84 9.22 10.71 14.34
C ASP A 84 10.26 10.06 13.41
N ASN A 85 10.30 10.53 12.17
CA ASN A 85 11.27 10.14 11.14
C ASN A 85 11.31 8.62 10.92
N LYS A 86 10.11 8.03 10.82
CA LYS A 86 9.95 6.60 10.53
C LYS A 86 9.17 6.37 9.24
N ILE A 87 9.38 5.19 8.67
CA ILE A 87 8.60 4.66 7.54
C ILE A 87 8.09 3.27 7.91
N ALA A 88 6.82 3.02 7.65
CA ALA A 88 6.22 1.71 7.73
C ALA A 88 6.28 1.01 6.36
N ILE A 89 6.73 -0.24 6.35
CA ILE A 89 6.84 -1.09 5.17
C ILE A 89 5.93 -2.30 5.34
N ALA A 90 4.93 -2.42 4.48
CA ALA A 90 3.96 -3.52 4.49
C ALA A 90 4.32 -4.60 3.48
N THR A 91 4.17 -5.84 3.90
CA THR A 91 4.47 -7.04 3.11
C THR A 91 3.28 -8.00 3.08
N ALA A 92 3.00 -8.52 1.89
CA ALA A 92 1.97 -9.51 1.67
C ALA A 92 2.49 -10.95 1.90
N SER A 93 2.94 -11.28 3.11
CA SER A 93 3.35 -12.67 3.44
C SER A 93 2.31 -13.37 4.32
N GLY A 94 2.22 -14.69 4.19
CA GLY A 94 1.21 -15.48 4.91
C GLY A 94 1.49 -15.73 6.40
N ILE A 95 2.58 -15.19 6.97
CA ILE A 95 2.86 -15.34 8.41
C ILE A 95 2.09 -14.30 9.23
N TYR A 96 1.93 -14.49 10.53
CA TYR A 96 1.24 -13.52 11.39
C TYR A 96 2.12 -12.38 11.88
N THR A 97 3.44 -12.53 11.81
CA THR A 97 4.38 -11.61 12.43
C THR A 97 5.14 -10.84 11.37
N GLU A 98 5.62 -9.65 11.73
CA GLU A 98 6.59 -8.89 10.92
C GLU A 98 6.16 -8.51 9.49
N ASN A 99 4.85 -8.51 9.19
CA ASN A 99 4.34 -8.03 7.89
C ASN A 99 4.29 -6.52 7.79
N ILE A 100 4.36 -5.81 8.91
CA ILE A 100 4.58 -4.37 8.95
C ILE A 100 5.86 -4.13 9.73
N GLN A 101 6.85 -3.56 9.07
CA GLN A 101 8.16 -3.28 9.65
C GLN A 101 8.43 -1.79 9.61
N ILE A 102 8.85 -1.24 10.74
CA ILE A 102 9.11 0.18 10.90
C ILE A 102 10.61 0.42 10.80
N PHE A 103 11.02 1.37 9.98
CA PHE A 103 12.42 1.76 9.81
C PHE A 103 12.62 3.21 10.17
N ASP A 104 13.76 3.51 10.78
CA ASP A 104 14.23 4.87 11.01
C ASP A 104 14.85 5.42 9.72
N ILE A 105 14.23 6.47 9.16
CA ILE A 105 14.66 7.07 7.90
C ILE A 105 15.92 7.91 8.07
N GLY A 106 16.22 8.38 9.30
CA GLY A 106 17.42 9.14 9.64
C GLY A 106 18.71 8.34 9.45
N ARG A 107 18.62 7.01 9.36
CA ARG A 107 19.74 6.12 9.02
C ARG A 107 20.19 6.25 7.56
N GLY A 108 19.40 6.89 6.70
CA GLY A 108 19.75 7.15 5.31
C GLY A 108 19.79 5.90 4.42
N LEU A 109 20.78 5.83 3.53
CA LEU A 109 20.97 4.73 2.59
C LEU A 109 21.69 3.56 3.26
N GLN A 110 20.94 2.52 3.65
CA GLN A 110 21.46 1.31 4.27
C GLN A 110 20.82 0.08 3.66
N ALA A 111 21.57 -0.59 2.75
CA ALA A 111 21.08 -1.76 2.02
C ALA A 111 20.50 -2.85 2.95
N ASN A 112 21.10 -3.04 4.13
CA ASN A 112 20.69 -4.05 5.09
C ASN A 112 20.16 -3.47 6.41
N ALA A 113 19.53 -2.30 6.40
CA ALA A 113 18.97 -1.70 7.63
C ALA A 113 18.10 -2.69 8.40
N ASN A 114 18.22 -2.77 9.73
CA ASN A 114 17.28 -3.52 10.55
C ASN A 114 16.07 -2.63 10.90
N PRO A 115 14.85 -3.19 10.93
CA PRO A 115 13.69 -2.45 11.42
C PRO A 115 13.89 -2.08 12.89
N VAL A 116 13.36 -0.93 13.29
CA VAL A 116 13.32 -0.48 14.69
C VAL A 116 12.13 -1.07 15.43
N GLU A 117 11.05 -1.41 14.72
CA GLU A 117 9.86 -2.06 15.27
C GLU A 117 9.25 -3.02 14.25
N LYS A 118 8.50 -4.00 14.74
CA LYS A 118 7.76 -4.97 13.92
C LYS A 118 6.35 -5.08 14.49
N LEU A 119 5.34 -5.00 13.62
CA LEU A 119 3.94 -5.12 14.02
C LEU A 119 3.37 -6.45 13.50
N ASP A 120 2.56 -7.07 14.35
CA ASP A 120 2.08 -8.44 14.19
C ASP A 120 0.55 -8.48 14.05
N SER A 121 0.00 -9.69 13.92
CA SER A 121 -1.43 -10.02 13.84
C SER A 121 -2.15 -9.65 12.53
N THR A 122 -1.46 -9.08 11.54
CA THR A 122 -2.03 -8.88 10.20
C THR A 122 -1.18 -9.60 9.15
N PRO A 123 -1.52 -10.85 8.77
CA PRO A 123 -0.97 -11.48 7.58
C PRO A 123 -1.36 -10.74 6.30
N ALA A 124 -0.58 -10.96 5.24
CA ALA A 124 -0.87 -10.53 3.87
C ALA A 124 -1.19 -9.03 3.72
N VAL A 125 -0.36 -8.14 4.27
CA VAL A 125 -0.63 -6.69 4.26
C VAL A 125 -0.29 -6.07 2.90
N HIS A 126 -1.28 -5.46 2.26
CA HIS A 126 -1.12 -4.86 0.92
C HIS A 126 -1.21 -3.34 0.89
N GLY A 127 -1.83 -2.72 1.90
CA GLY A 127 -2.05 -1.28 1.96
C GLY A 127 -1.88 -0.72 3.37
N LEU A 128 -1.26 0.46 3.44
CA LEU A 128 -1.07 1.24 4.66
C LEU A 128 -1.57 2.66 4.45
N VAL A 129 -2.20 3.24 5.47
CA VAL A 129 -2.59 4.66 5.54
C VAL A 129 -2.34 5.18 6.95
N TRP A 130 -1.54 6.23 7.08
CA TRP A 130 -1.39 6.93 8.35
C TRP A 130 -2.53 7.91 8.58
N ASP A 131 -3.04 7.93 9.80
CA ASP A 131 -4.10 8.81 10.25
C ASP A 131 -3.61 9.65 11.44
N LYS A 132 -3.10 10.85 11.13
CA LYS A 132 -2.52 11.74 12.14
C LYS A 132 -3.55 12.23 13.16
N GLN A 133 -4.84 12.30 12.80
CA GLN A 133 -5.87 12.77 13.74
C GLN A 133 -6.09 11.78 14.89
N ALA A 134 -6.04 10.47 14.61
CA ALA A 134 -6.23 9.43 15.61
C ALA A 134 -4.91 8.85 16.14
N ASN A 135 -3.77 9.23 15.54
CA ASN A 135 -2.47 8.58 15.74
C ASN A 135 -2.52 7.07 15.49
N LEU A 136 -3.18 6.69 14.39
CA LEU A 136 -3.34 5.29 13.98
C LEU A 136 -2.66 5.04 12.64
N LEU A 137 -1.95 3.91 12.55
CA LEU A 137 -1.59 3.32 11.26
C LEU A 137 -2.65 2.29 10.89
N TRP A 138 -3.42 2.58 9.85
CA TRP A 138 -4.38 1.64 9.27
C TRP A 138 -3.68 0.71 8.28
N ALA A 139 -4.01 -0.56 8.34
CA ALA A 139 -3.46 -1.60 7.50
C ALA A 139 -4.56 -2.50 6.95
N VAL A 140 -4.52 -2.77 5.65
CA VAL A 140 -5.39 -3.79 5.03
C VAL A 140 -4.58 -5.04 4.72
N GLY A 141 -5.11 -6.18 5.15
CA GLY A 141 -4.55 -7.50 4.90
C GLY A 141 -5.60 -8.56 5.19
N ASN A 142 -5.21 -9.64 5.85
CA ASN A 142 -6.12 -10.70 6.25
C ASN A 142 -6.14 -10.87 7.78
N ASN A 143 -7.22 -11.40 8.33
CA ASN A 143 -7.28 -11.77 9.75
C ASN A 143 -6.55 -13.10 10.05
N ARG A 144 -6.27 -13.90 9.01
CA ARG A 144 -5.54 -15.17 9.04
C ARG A 144 -4.76 -15.35 7.73
N PRO A 145 -3.83 -16.30 7.62
CA PRO A 145 -3.14 -16.55 6.37
C PRO A 145 -4.14 -16.81 5.24
N PRO A 146 -4.04 -16.13 4.08
CA PRO A 146 -5.00 -16.27 2.99
C PRO A 146 -4.94 -17.62 2.30
N ALA A 147 -3.83 -18.35 2.42
CA ALA A 147 -3.68 -19.70 1.89
C ALA A 147 -3.99 -20.75 2.97
N GLY A 148 -4.77 -21.79 2.61
CA GLY A 148 -4.96 -22.98 3.43
C GLY A 148 -6.42 -23.27 3.76
N LYS A 149 -6.63 -24.24 4.65
CA LYS A 149 -7.97 -24.79 4.94
C LYS A 149 -8.78 -23.97 5.94
N THR A 150 -8.12 -23.15 6.75
CA THR A 150 -8.77 -22.35 7.79
C THR A 150 -9.43 -21.12 7.17
N PRO A 151 -10.74 -20.88 7.38
CA PRO A 151 -11.41 -19.70 6.87
C PRO A 151 -10.71 -18.40 7.29
N SER A 152 -10.39 -17.58 6.28
CA SER A 152 -9.81 -16.25 6.42
C SER A 152 -10.69 -15.22 5.69
N SER A 153 -10.63 -13.98 6.15
CA SER A 153 -11.26 -12.82 5.52
C SER A 153 -10.25 -11.70 5.36
N SER A 154 -10.52 -10.80 4.43
CA SER A 154 -9.94 -9.46 4.43
C SER A 154 -10.22 -8.75 5.75
N ALA A 155 -9.21 -8.04 6.26
CA ALA A 155 -9.22 -7.35 7.53
C ALA A 155 -8.66 -5.93 7.40
N LEU A 156 -9.29 -5.00 8.12
CA LEU A 156 -8.81 -3.65 8.35
C LEU A 156 -8.39 -3.53 9.81
N ASN A 157 -7.09 -3.34 10.04
CA ASN A 157 -6.50 -3.30 11.37
C ASN A 157 -5.88 -1.92 11.63
N ALA A 158 -5.93 -1.46 12.88
CA ALA A 158 -5.35 -0.18 13.29
C ALA A 158 -4.32 -0.38 14.40
N TYR A 159 -3.13 0.22 14.24
CA TYR A 159 -2.06 0.19 15.23
C TYR A 159 -1.88 1.57 15.83
N ALA A 160 -1.92 1.67 17.16
CA ALA A 160 -1.79 2.95 17.85
C ALA A 160 -0.33 3.36 17.94
N TYR A 161 -0.07 4.65 17.72
CA TYR A 161 1.23 5.26 17.93
C TYR A 161 1.21 6.12 19.19
N ASN A 162 2.04 5.76 20.17
CA ASN A 162 2.10 6.41 21.47
C ASN A 162 3.53 6.86 21.75
N GLY A 163 3.80 8.16 21.53
CA GLY A 163 5.03 8.80 22.01
C GLY A 163 6.33 8.14 21.53
N GLY A 164 6.47 7.87 20.23
CA GLY A 164 7.69 7.31 19.66
C GLY A 164 7.60 5.84 19.23
N LYS A 165 6.54 5.14 19.62
CA LYS A 165 6.41 3.69 19.47
C LYS A 165 5.00 3.25 19.07
N PHE A 166 4.90 2.21 18.25
CA PHE A 166 3.65 1.55 17.92
C PHE A 166 3.26 0.49 18.95
N THR A 167 1.96 0.24 19.09
CA THR A 167 1.47 -1.03 19.64
C THR A 167 1.87 -2.16 18.70
N GLN A 168 2.47 -3.23 19.23
CA GLN A 168 2.89 -4.38 18.40
C GLN A 168 1.69 -5.11 17.78
N LYS A 169 0.54 -5.11 18.47
CA LYS A 169 -0.72 -5.67 18.00
C LYS A 169 -1.71 -4.54 17.68
N PRO A 170 -2.70 -4.80 16.80
CA PRO A 170 -3.73 -3.82 16.52
C PRO A 170 -4.56 -3.49 17.76
N VAL A 171 -4.95 -2.23 17.90
CA VAL A 171 -5.92 -1.76 18.89
C VAL A 171 -7.36 -1.85 18.38
N HIS A 172 -7.53 -1.93 17.06
CA HIS A 172 -8.80 -2.20 16.39
C HIS A 172 -8.61 -3.22 15.28
N GLU A 173 -9.52 -4.19 15.21
CA GLU A 173 -9.54 -5.24 14.19
C GLU A 173 -10.93 -5.37 13.62
N TYR A 174 -11.08 -5.15 12.32
CA TYR A 174 -12.36 -5.21 11.63
C TYR A 174 -12.30 -6.23 10.50
N LYS A 175 -13.25 -7.17 10.48
CA LYS A 175 -13.46 -8.03 9.31
C LYS A 175 -14.21 -7.23 8.25
N VAL A 176 -13.65 -7.18 7.05
CA VAL A 176 -14.25 -6.45 5.91
C VAL A 176 -15.48 -7.20 5.37
N GLY A 177 -15.48 -8.53 5.50
CA GLY A 177 -16.57 -9.40 5.09
C GLY A 177 -16.44 -10.83 5.62
N ASN A 178 -17.42 -11.66 5.26
CA ASN A 178 -17.37 -13.10 5.55
C ASN A 178 -16.23 -13.77 4.76
N PRO A 179 -15.66 -14.88 5.28
CA PRO A 179 -14.68 -15.66 4.53
C PRO A 179 -15.27 -16.12 3.20
N ILE A 180 -14.60 -15.77 2.09
CA ILE A 180 -14.98 -16.19 0.75
C ILE A 180 -13.77 -16.90 0.14
N LEU A 181 -13.95 -18.15 -0.26
CA LEU A 181 -12.97 -18.83 -1.11
C LEU A 181 -13.00 -18.21 -2.49
N LEU A 182 -11.81 -18.01 -3.06
CA LEU A 182 -11.64 -17.37 -4.35
C LEU A 182 -11.94 -18.30 -5.54
N THR A 183 -12.58 -19.45 -5.30
CA THR A 183 -12.91 -20.44 -6.33
C THR A 183 -13.78 -19.89 -7.45
N THR A 184 -14.67 -18.93 -7.19
CA THR A 184 -15.49 -18.27 -8.21
C THR A 184 -14.63 -17.73 -9.36
N GLU A 185 -13.54 -17.01 -9.05
CA GLU A 185 -12.61 -16.50 -10.05
C GLU A 185 -11.52 -17.52 -10.38
N TRP A 186 -10.90 -18.08 -9.35
CA TRP A 186 -9.62 -18.79 -9.44
C TRP A 186 -9.75 -20.32 -9.50
N ALA A 187 -10.93 -20.87 -9.82
CA ALA A 187 -11.11 -22.31 -10.00
C ALA A 187 -10.06 -22.91 -10.94
N ASN A 188 -9.50 -24.06 -10.53
CA ASN A 188 -8.46 -24.81 -11.26
C ASN A 188 -7.14 -24.04 -11.46
N SER A 189 -6.84 -23.07 -10.60
CA SER A 189 -5.54 -22.38 -10.55
C SER A 189 -4.85 -22.61 -9.21
N GLN A 190 -3.59 -22.18 -9.10
CA GLN A 190 -2.83 -22.22 -7.84
C GLN A 190 -3.46 -21.37 -6.71
N TYR A 191 -4.38 -20.46 -7.03
CA TYR A 191 -5.08 -19.61 -6.08
C TYR A 191 -6.49 -20.12 -5.72
N SER A 192 -6.92 -21.27 -6.25
CA SER A 192 -8.28 -21.79 -5.99
C SER A 192 -8.56 -22.07 -4.50
N GLY A 193 -7.51 -22.33 -3.71
CA GLY A 193 -7.59 -22.55 -2.26
C GLY A 193 -7.32 -21.31 -1.41
N TRP A 194 -7.25 -20.12 -2.03
CA TRP A 194 -7.04 -18.87 -1.32
C TRP A 194 -8.37 -18.26 -0.88
N TRP A 195 -8.32 -17.55 0.24
CA TRP A 195 -9.40 -16.77 0.81
C TRP A 195 -9.25 -15.30 0.42
N ASP A 196 -10.38 -14.61 0.25
CA ASP A 196 -10.46 -13.17 -0.01
C ASP A 196 -9.59 -12.36 0.97
N GLY A 197 -8.80 -11.45 0.40
CA GLY A 197 -7.88 -10.55 1.07
C GLY A 197 -7.98 -9.13 0.51
N GLY A 198 -7.48 -8.17 1.27
CA GLY A 198 -7.43 -6.78 0.83
C GLY A 198 -6.24 -6.51 -0.09
N HIS A 199 -6.42 -5.64 -1.09
CA HIS A 199 -5.37 -5.29 -2.05
C HIS A 199 -4.92 -3.84 -1.98
N ASP A 200 -5.83 -2.93 -1.63
CA ASP A 200 -5.47 -1.53 -1.53
C ASP A 200 -6.26 -0.82 -0.43
N LEU A 201 -5.68 0.26 0.08
CA LEU A 201 -6.24 1.08 1.14
C LEU A 201 -5.87 2.54 0.89
N ILE A 202 -6.87 3.42 0.84
CA ILE A 202 -6.68 4.86 0.72
C ILE A 202 -7.61 5.61 1.68
N GLY A 203 -7.18 6.79 2.13
CA GLY A 203 -8.09 7.77 2.72
C GLY A 203 -9.01 8.36 1.66
N VAL A 204 -10.26 8.65 2.03
CA VAL A 204 -11.21 9.32 1.16
C VAL A 204 -11.05 10.84 1.27
N PRO A 205 -10.94 11.59 0.15
CA PRO A 205 -10.79 13.04 0.19
C PRO A 205 -11.89 13.74 0.99
N ASN A 206 -11.49 14.61 1.92
CA ASN A 206 -12.36 15.41 2.79
C ASN A 206 -13.36 14.60 3.65
N LYS A 207 -13.20 13.27 3.78
CA LYS A 207 -14.05 12.42 4.59
C LYS A 207 -13.22 11.62 5.59
N ARG A 208 -13.79 11.32 6.75
CA ARG A 208 -13.20 10.41 7.75
C ARG A 208 -13.51 8.96 7.43
N GLN A 209 -13.16 8.56 6.22
CA GLN A 209 -13.48 7.25 5.65
C GLN A 209 -12.26 6.66 4.95
N LEU A 210 -12.16 5.33 4.97
CA LEU A 210 -11.14 4.57 4.27
C LEU A 210 -11.81 3.79 3.14
N LEU A 211 -11.31 3.92 1.92
CA LEU A 211 -11.74 3.11 0.79
C LEU A 211 -10.71 1.98 0.57
N LEU A 212 -11.22 0.77 0.40
CA LEU A 212 -10.39 -0.41 0.18
C LEU A 212 -11.00 -1.31 -0.89
N SER A 213 -10.13 -2.06 -1.55
CA SER A 213 -10.52 -3.14 -2.45
C SER A 213 -10.08 -4.48 -1.88
N THR A 214 -10.85 -5.52 -2.19
CA THR A 214 -10.51 -6.91 -1.92
C THR A 214 -10.42 -7.69 -3.23
N ASP A 215 -10.05 -8.97 -3.14
CA ASP A 215 -10.16 -9.88 -4.29
C ASP A 215 -11.59 -9.91 -4.84
N THR A 216 -12.63 -9.71 -4.00
CA THR A 216 -14.03 -9.92 -4.41
C THR A 216 -14.83 -8.63 -4.64
N ASP A 217 -14.55 -7.52 -3.94
CA ASP A 217 -15.36 -6.31 -4.05
C ASP A 217 -14.63 -5.02 -3.57
N LEU A 218 -15.37 -3.90 -3.57
CA LEU A 218 -14.99 -2.61 -3.02
C LEU A 218 -15.74 -2.36 -1.71
N HIS A 219 -15.05 -1.76 -0.74
CA HIS A 219 -15.61 -1.43 0.56
C HIS A 219 -15.17 -0.03 1.00
N VAL A 220 -16.05 0.65 1.71
CA VAL A 220 -15.72 1.87 2.45
C VAL A 220 -15.94 1.62 3.94
N PHE A 221 -14.98 2.00 4.76
CA PHE A 221 -15.09 2.01 6.21
C PHE A 221 -15.26 3.43 6.69
N ASP A 222 -16.35 3.68 7.42
CA ASP A 222 -16.59 4.95 8.09
C ASP A 222 -15.98 4.95 9.49
N ILE A 223 -14.95 5.76 9.73
CA ILE A 223 -14.20 5.76 10.99
C ILE A 223 -15.11 6.18 12.17
N PRO A 224 -15.91 7.26 12.09
CA PRO A 224 -16.75 7.68 13.22
C PRO A 224 -17.79 6.63 13.63
N SER A 225 -18.51 6.04 12.67
CA SER A 225 -19.56 5.05 12.97
C SER A 225 -19.04 3.61 13.07
N GLN A 226 -17.80 3.36 12.65
CA GLN A 226 -17.15 2.05 12.59
C GLN A 226 -17.94 1.03 11.75
N LYS A 227 -18.53 1.47 10.64
CA LYS A 227 -19.36 0.65 9.77
C LYS A 227 -18.77 0.53 8.38
N PHE A 228 -18.95 -0.64 7.78
CA PHE A 228 -18.69 -0.85 6.37
C PHE A 228 -19.93 -0.61 5.52
N GLN A 229 -19.70 -0.11 4.31
CA GLN A 229 -20.56 -0.33 3.17
C GLN A 229 -19.73 -1.03 2.08
N SER A 230 -20.38 -1.75 1.17
CA SER A 230 -19.70 -2.53 0.13
C SER A 230 -20.46 -2.54 -1.19
N GLY A 231 -19.79 -3.02 -2.23
CA GLY A 231 -20.43 -3.37 -3.49
C GLY A 231 -20.78 -2.19 -4.37
N GLU A 232 -21.94 -2.29 -5.01
CA GLU A 232 -22.37 -1.32 -6.02
C GLU A 232 -22.59 0.09 -5.44
N ALA A 233 -23.05 0.20 -4.19
CA ALA A 233 -23.22 1.48 -3.52
C ALA A 233 -21.89 2.24 -3.39
N VAL A 234 -20.84 1.52 -2.98
CA VAL A 234 -19.47 2.07 -2.88
C VAL A 234 -18.94 2.46 -4.25
N ALA A 235 -19.11 1.60 -5.27
CA ALA A 235 -18.68 1.93 -6.61
C ALA A 235 -19.40 3.17 -7.18
N LYS A 236 -20.72 3.29 -6.97
CA LYS A 236 -21.50 4.45 -7.41
C LYS A 236 -21.05 5.74 -6.73
N GLU A 237 -20.74 5.68 -5.44
CA GLU A 237 -20.33 6.86 -4.68
C GLU A 237 -18.90 7.31 -5.02
N PHE A 238 -17.94 6.39 -5.01
CA PHE A 238 -16.52 6.74 -5.09
C PHE A 238 -15.89 6.54 -6.46
N LEU A 239 -16.48 5.71 -7.31
CA LEU A 239 -16.04 5.43 -8.68
C LEU A 239 -17.19 5.58 -9.69
N PRO A 240 -17.91 6.71 -9.72
CA PRO A 240 -18.99 6.90 -10.68
C PRO A 240 -18.49 6.68 -12.11
N GLY A 241 -19.20 5.82 -12.86
CA GLY A 241 -18.78 5.40 -14.20
C GLY A 241 -17.80 4.22 -14.23
N PHE A 242 -17.52 3.56 -13.11
CA PHE A 242 -16.76 2.31 -13.07
C PHE A 242 -17.32 1.28 -14.05
N GLN A 243 -16.43 0.63 -14.80
CA GLN A 243 -16.76 -0.53 -15.63
C GLN A 243 -15.73 -1.64 -15.40
N PRO A 244 -16.17 -2.91 -15.30
CA PRO A 244 -15.25 -4.03 -15.27
C PRO A 244 -14.42 -4.06 -16.56
N VAL A 245 -13.16 -4.45 -16.45
CA VAL A 245 -12.24 -4.51 -17.59
C VAL A 245 -12.53 -5.64 -18.59
N ASP A 246 -13.32 -6.62 -18.15
CA ASP A 246 -13.69 -7.84 -18.87
C ASP A 246 -15.01 -8.41 -18.30
N ARG A 247 -15.46 -9.55 -18.83
CA ARG A 247 -16.65 -10.25 -18.33
C ARG A 247 -16.27 -11.16 -17.15
N ARG A 248 -16.59 -10.71 -15.93
CA ARG A 248 -16.32 -11.37 -14.64
C ARG A 248 -17.44 -12.28 -14.14
N VAL A 249 -17.66 -13.40 -14.83
CA VAL A 249 -18.60 -14.43 -14.39
C VAL A 249 -17.83 -15.68 -13.99
N GLY A 250 -18.03 -16.13 -12.76
CA GLY A 250 -17.44 -17.37 -12.26
C GLY A 250 -18.02 -18.63 -12.88
N SER A 251 -17.34 -19.76 -12.67
CA SER A 251 -17.84 -21.08 -13.11
C SER A 251 -19.15 -21.49 -12.42
N ASP A 252 -19.46 -20.88 -11.28
CA ASP A 252 -20.70 -20.98 -10.52
C ASP A 252 -21.81 -20.03 -11.04
N GLY A 253 -21.55 -19.27 -12.11
CA GLY A 253 -22.47 -18.29 -12.66
C GLY A 253 -22.51 -16.96 -11.90
N LYS A 254 -21.72 -16.80 -10.82
CA LYS A 254 -21.73 -15.57 -10.02
C LYS A 254 -21.07 -14.42 -10.77
N TRP A 255 -21.73 -13.27 -10.77
CA TRP A 255 -21.23 -12.02 -11.36
C TRP A 255 -20.40 -11.23 -10.34
N LEU A 256 -19.13 -10.96 -10.65
CA LEU A 256 -18.18 -10.25 -9.78
C LEU A 256 -17.54 -9.04 -10.50
N PRO A 257 -18.31 -8.00 -10.87
CA PRO A 257 -17.80 -6.89 -11.69
C PRO A 257 -16.66 -6.10 -11.03
N ARG A 258 -16.55 -6.16 -9.71
CA ARG A 258 -15.60 -5.38 -8.91
C ARG A 258 -14.51 -6.24 -8.29
N SER A 259 -14.42 -7.51 -8.65
CA SER A 259 -13.31 -8.36 -8.19
C SER A 259 -11.98 -7.84 -8.70
N ASP A 260 -10.91 -8.11 -7.95
CA ASP A 260 -9.54 -7.86 -8.36
C ASP A 260 -9.21 -6.43 -8.81
N VAL A 261 -9.87 -5.44 -8.19
CA VAL A 261 -9.38 -4.07 -8.21
C VAL A 261 -8.13 -4.02 -7.33
N LYS A 262 -6.95 -3.99 -7.97
CA LYS A 262 -5.65 -4.00 -7.28
C LYS A 262 -5.23 -2.62 -6.77
N CYS A 263 -5.81 -1.55 -7.31
CA CYS A 263 -5.48 -0.19 -6.90
C CYS A 263 -6.61 0.82 -7.12
N LEU A 264 -6.71 1.78 -6.22
CA LEU A 264 -7.66 2.90 -6.21
C LEU A 264 -6.93 4.24 -5.97
N SER A 265 -7.29 5.31 -6.65
CA SER A 265 -6.76 6.65 -6.31
C SER A 265 -7.79 7.73 -6.62
N LEU A 266 -8.05 8.60 -5.64
CA LEU A 266 -9.02 9.70 -5.74
C LEU A 266 -8.28 11.03 -5.63
N ASP A 267 -8.62 12.01 -6.47
CA ASP A 267 -7.96 13.32 -6.47
C ASP A 267 -8.67 14.39 -5.63
N GLY A 268 -9.90 14.11 -5.15
CA GLY A 268 -10.73 15.06 -4.40
C GLY A 268 -11.56 16.02 -5.26
N GLN A 269 -11.41 15.98 -6.59
CA GLN A 269 -12.13 16.80 -7.57
C GLN A 269 -13.13 15.99 -8.41
N GLY A 270 -13.49 14.80 -7.93
CA GLY A 270 -14.40 13.89 -8.63
C GLY A 270 -13.74 13.07 -9.75
N ASN A 271 -12.41 12.99 -9.76
CA ASN A 271 -11.68 12.10 -10.65
C ASN A 271 -11.07 10.92 -9.87
N ALA A 272 -11.00 9.77 -10.55
CA ALA A 272 -10.47 8.56 -9.97
C ALA A 272 -9.60 7.79 -10.96
N LEU A 273 -8.62 7.08 -10.42
CA LEU A 273 -7.88 6.03 -11.13
C LEU A 273 -8.20 4.70 -10.48
N TYR A 274 -8.35 3.66 -11.29
CA TYR A 274 -8.35 2.30 -10.78
C TYR A 274 -7.61 1.35 -11.72
N ILE A 275 -6.99 0.35 -11.11
CA ILE A 275 -6.42 -0.79 -11.83
C ILE A 275 -7.21 -2.02 -11.39
N GLN A 276 -7.77 -2.71 -12.38
CA GLN A 276 -8.36 -4.02 -12.19
C GLN A 276 -7.52 -5.02 -12.98
N ALA A 277 -7.05 -6.08 -12.32
CA ALA A 277 -6.31 -7.14 -12.98
C ALA A 277 -7.21 -7.84 -14.01
N GLY A 278 -6.65 -8.49 -15.03
CA GLY A 278 -7.46 -9.35 -15.90
C GLY A 278 -8.08 -10.50 -15.11
N TRP A 279 -9.20 -11.06 -15.58
CA TRP A 279 -9.81 -12.24 -14.95
C TRP A 279 -8.80 -13.39 -14.85
N ARG A 280 -8.57 -13.90 -13.62
CA ARG A 280 -7.51 -14.90 -13.30
C ARG A 280 -6.08 -14.41 -13.56
N ASP A 281 -5.86 -13.11 -13.45
CA ASP A 281 -4.53 -12.48 -13.46
C ASP A 281 -4.33 -11.68 -12.17
N VAL A 282 -3.08 -11.45 -11.81
CA VAL A 282 -2.70 -10.65 -10.63
C VAL A 282 -2.33 -9.22 -11.00
N THR A 283 -2.18 -8.92 -12.29
CA THR A 283 -1.83 -7.59 -12.83
C THR A 283 -2.73 -7.16 -13.98
N SER A 284 -2.58 -5.91 -14.42
CA SER A 284 -3.25 -5.37 -15.59
C SER A 284 -2.25 -4.79 -16.58
N HIS A 285 -2.66 -4.57 -17.83
CA HIS A 285 -1.91 -3.76 -18.80
C HIS A 285 -2.58 -2.41 -19.08
N GLN A 286 -3.56 -2.04 -18.25
CA GLN A 286 -4.29 -0.79 -18.41
C GLN A 286 -4.55 -0.08 -17.09
N ILE A 287 -4.57 1.24 -17.17
CA ILE A 287 -5.02 2.13 -16.10
C ILE A 287 -6.33 2.75 -16.56
N ASN A 288 -7.38 2.55 -15.74
CA ASN A 288 -8.68 3.15 -16.00
C ASN A 288 -8.76 4.51 -15.31
N PHE A 289 -9.31 5.49 -16.01
CA PHE A 289 -9.44 6.86 -15.55
C PHE A 289 -10.89 7.29 -15.62
N LEU A 290 -11.43 7.72 -14.49
CA LEU A 290 -12.75 8.31 -14.36
C LEU A 290 -12.59 9.82 -14.24
N LYS A 291 -13.26 10.57 -15.12
CA LYS A 291 -13.29 12.04 -15.07
C LYS A 291 -14.73 12.50 -14.88
N HIS A 292 -14.99 13.19 -13.77
CA HIS A 292 -16.33 13.68 -13.41
C HIS A 292 -17.44 12.62 -13.58
N GLY A 293 -17.18 11.40 -13.07
CA GLY A 293 -18.15 10.30 -13.12
C GLY A 293 -18.28 9.56 -14.45
N LYS A 294 -17.37 9.80 -15.41
CA LYS A 294 -17.37 9.12 -16.71
C LYS A 294 -16.05 8.41 -16.96
N LEU A 295 -16.12 7.15 -17.36
CA LEU A 295 -14.96 6.41 -17.85
C LEU A 295 -14.39 7.07 -19.10
N GLN A 296 -13.10 7.34 -19.07
CA GLN A 296 -12.33 7.83 -20.20
C GLN A 296 -11.67 6.66 -20.93
N SER A 297 -11.15 6.91 -22.14
CA SER A 297 -10.35 5.91 -22.84
C SER A 297 -9.17 5.45 -21.96
N PRO A 298 -9.06 4.15 -21.66
CA PRO A 298 -8.04 3.66 -20.74
C PRO A 298 -6.65 3.86 -21.34
N ARG A 299 -5.66 4.07 -20.47
CA ARG A 299 -4.25 4.13 -20.87
C ARG A 299 -3.67 2.73 -20.82
N ARG A 300 -3.21 2.23 -21.96
CA ARG A 300 -2.59 0.90 -22.09
C ARG A 300 -1.08 0.97 -22.08
N TYR A 301 -0.45 -0.02 -21.46
CA TYR A 301 1.00 -0.12 -21.30
C TYR A 301 1.49 -1.50 -21.75
N SER A 302 2.67 -1.54 -22.36
CA SER A 302 3.33 -2.81 -22.70
C SER A 302 3.76 -3.58 -21.45
N ALA A 303 4.15 -2.87 -20.40
CA ALA A 303 4.46 -3.46 -19.10
C ALA A 303 3.19 -3.70 -18.27
N ALA A 304 3.20 -4.75 -17.47
CA ALA A 304 2.17 -5.01 -16.47
C ALA A 304 2.21 -3.93 -15.37
N VAL A 305 1.04 -3.53 -14.90
CA VAL A 305 0.80 -2.52 -13.86
C VAL A 305 -0.01 -3.13 -12.73
N TYR A 306 0.36 -2.80 -11.50
CA TYR A 306 -0.30 -3.27 -10.28
C TYR A 306 -0.90 -2.10 -9.47
N LYS A 307 -0.19 -0.98 -9.35
CA LYS A 307 -0.69 0.26 -8.73
C LYS A 307 -0.46 1.49 -9.61
N SER A 308 -1.34 2.48 -9.44
CA SER A 308 -1.23 3.82 -10.01
C SER A 308 -1.84 4.83 -9.05
N ARG A 309 -1.19 5.97 -8.85
CA ARG A 309 -1.68 7.05 -7.98
C ARG A 309 -1.70 8.37 -8.73
N TRP A 310 -2.63 9.23 -8.34
CA TRP A 310 -2.43 10.66 -8.56
C TRP A 310 -1.18 11.10 -7.80
N PHE A 311 -0.37 11.90 -8.46
CA PHE A 311 0.87 12.40 -7.88
C PHE A 311 0.58 13.63 -7.01
N GLN A 312 -0.18 13.41 -5.94
CA GLN A 312 -0.64 14.41 -4.98
C GLN A 312 -1.02 13.73 -3.65
N GLY A 313 -1.19 14.51 -2.59
CA GLY A 313 -1.77 14.03 -1.33
C GLY A 313 -3.29 13.84 -1.43
N THR A 314 -3.85 13.00 -0.55
CA THR A 314 -5.31 12.90 -0.38
C THR A 314 -5.83 14.18 0.28
N GLN A 315 -6.66 14.94 -0.45
CA GLN A 315 -7.19 16.22 0.03
C GLN A 315 -7.92 16.05 1.37
N GLY A 316 -7.60 16.90 2.36
CA GLY A 316 -8.22 16.87 3.69
C GLY A 316 -7.81 15.69 4.57
N TRP A 317 -6.98 14.75 4.09
CA TRP A 317 -6.51 13.64 4.90
C TRP A 317 -5.25 14.02 5.69
N PRO A 318 -5.24 13.83 7.02
CA PRO A 318 -4.13 14.26 7.87
C PRO A 318 -2.98 13.24 7.82
N THR A 319 -1.90 13.59 7.13
CA THR A 319 -0.72 12.73 6.92
C THR A 319 0.45 13.06 7.85
N ALA A 320 1.44 12.16 7.94
CA ALA A 320 2.70 12.41 8.62
C ALA A 320 3.64 13.24 7.73
N GLY A 321 4.58 13.93 8.37
CA GLY A 321 5.74 14.52 7.70
C GLY A 321 7.01 14.08 8.41
N SER A 322 8.10 13.94 7.67
CA SER A 322 9.45 13.89 8.23
C SER A 322 9.91 15.33 8.48
N HIS A 323 10.38 15.60 9.68
CA HIS A 323 11.06 16.85 10.02
C HIS A 323 12.55 16.73 9.73
#